data_AF-A0A812SCC4-F1
#
_entry.id   AF-A0A812SCC4-F1
#
_cell.length_a   1.000
_cell.length_b   1.000
_cell.length_c   1.000
_cell.angle_alpha   90.00
_cell.angle_beta   90.00
_cell.angle_gamma   90.00
#
_symmetry.space_group_name_H-M   'P 1'
#
loop_
_entity.id
_entity.type
_entity.pdbx_description
1 polymer ?
#
loop_
_entity_poly.entity_id
_entity_poly.type
_entity_poly.pdbx_seq_one_letter_code
_entity_poly.pdbx_strand_id
1 'polypeptide(L)'
;MALHDSSPREIATKGLAFPQGTLPLIAIPTTAGTGSEATHFAVVYVDGEKYSVADPCLLPETAIVDPKLTYSVPTRMTAATGLDAFCQAIESIWAVGATEESVGYAKEAAALAFAHLPTATNSPTEEARYAMCRASHLAGKAINISKTTLPHAISYAITADYGIPHGAAVATTLSSVLAYNFGVTSSDCADTRGAPHVHQRLSMILEILGAATIAEACQRVESFVSSLGCNPTLVSAGIHQHEKIRTLAERVNPERLSNNPRKANHEDLFSLLSGKNREWQLAKGTAWTEADVTQLYDEFVPFQLDAIRQNSQLVPGLASTVDALKAQDIKIGATTGYFRAAADLVTEVGLPLG
;
A
#
# COMPACT_ATOMS: atom_id res chain seq x y z
N MET A 1 -38.52 18.87 9.43
CA MET A 1 -37.44 17.88 9.40
C MET A 1 -37.25 17.47 7.96
N ALA A 2 -36.11 17.77 7.36
CA ALA A 2 -35.88 17.37 5.98
C ALA A 2 -35.64 15.85 5.93
N LEU A 3 -36.57 15.12 5.33
CA LEU A 3 -36.40 13.71 4.97
C LEU A 3 -35.98 13.68 3.50
N HIS A 4 -34.99 12.86 3.16
CA HIS A 4 -34.67 12.59 1.77
C HIS A 4 -35.64 11.53 1.26
N ASP A 5 -36.33 11.79 0.15
CA ASP A 5 -37.31 10.86 -0.45
C ASP A 5 -36.65 9.61 -1.09
N SER A 6 -35.32 9.52 -1.04
CA SER A 6 -34.54 8.45 -1.65
C SER A 6 -33.88 7.62 -0.57
N SER A 7 -33.68 6.34 -0.86
CA SER A 7 -33.00 5.44 0.08
C SER A 7 -31.51 5.79 0.24
N PRO A 8 -30.86 5.45 1.36
CA PRO A 8 -29.40 5.58 1.50
C PRO A 8 -28.62 4.91 0.37
N ARG A 9 -29.13 3.78 -0.16
CA ARG A 9 -28.58 3.10 -1.33
C ARG A 9 -28.57 4.00 -2.56
N GLU A 10 -29.67 4.68 -2.85
CA GLU A 10 -29.78 5.58 -3.99
C GLU A 10 -28.93 6.83 -3.84
N ILE A 11 -28.89 7.41 -2.63
CA ILE A 11 -28.02 8.55 -2.34
C ILE A 11 -26.56 8.19 -2.65
N ALA A 12 -26.11 7.03 -2.17
CA ALA A 12 -24.73 6.59 -2.36
C ALA A 12 -24.37 6.18 -3.80
N THR A 13 -25.30 5.53 -4.51
CA THR A 13 -25.03 4.96 -5.86
C THR A 13 -25.33 5.92 -7.00
N LYS A 14 -26.25 6.89 -6.81
CA LYS A 14 -26.67 7.84 -7.84
C LYS A 14 -26.09 9.25 -7.61
N GLY A 15 -25.34 9.47 -6.52
CA GLY A 15 -24.74 10.75 -6.20
C GLY A 15 -25.76 11.87 -5.97
N LEU A 16 -26.87 11.54 -5.29
CA LEU A 16 -27.95 12.50 -5.04
C LEU A 16 -27.51 13.53 -4.00
N ALA A 17 -27.95 14.78 -4.19
CA ALA A 17 -27.68 15.87 -3.26
C ALA A 17 -28.44 15.71 -1.95
N PHE A 18 -27.84 16.10 -0.83
CA PHE A 18 -28.51 16.08 0.46
C PHE A 18 -29.49 17.26 0.58
N PRO A 19 -30.65 17.06 1.23
CA PRO A 19 -31.56 18.15 1.51
C PRO A 19 -30.95 19.09 2.56
N GLN A 20 -31.24 20.38 2.46
CA GLN A 20 -30.87 21.35 3.50
C GLN A 20 -31.66 21.09 4.79
N GLY A 21 -31.00 21.24 5.95
CA GLY A 21 -31.65 21.13 7.27
C GLY A 21 -31.86 19.68 7.72
N THR A 22 -30.78 18.88 7.69
CA THR A 22 -30.72 17.54 8.31
C THR A 22 -30.88 17.62 9.82
N LEU A 23 -31.10 16.48 10.47
CA LEU A 23 -31.13 16.41 11.92
C LEU A 23 -29.72 16.67 12.49
N PRO A 24 -29.61 17.39 13.63
CA PRO A 24 -28.36 17.48 14.37
C PRO A 24 -27.75 16.11 14.64
N LEU A 25 -26.46 15.95 14.35
CA LEU A 25 -25.71 14.71 14.59
C LEU A 25 -24.72 14.92 15.72
N ILE A 26 -24.88 14.12 16.79
CA ILE A 26 -23.90 13.98 17.87
C ILE A 26 -23.17 12.65 17.69
N ALA A 27 -21.86 12.71 17.51
CA ALA A 27 -21.01 11.53 17.35
C ALA A 27 -20.21 11.24 18.64
N ILE A 28 -20.19 9.97 19.06
CA ILE A 28 -19.49 9.53 20.27
C ILE A 28 -18.59 8.33 19.88
N PRO A 29 -17.35 8.58 19.43
CA PRO A 29 -16.47 7.51 18.98
C PRO A 29 -16.06 6.59 20.15
N THR A 30 -16.11 5.27 19.92
CA THR A 30 -15.69 4.23 20.88
C THR A 30 -14.35 3.58 20.51
N THR A 31 -13.74 4.05 19.42
CA THR A 31 -12.41 3.64 18.95
C THR A 31 -11.57 4.86 18.66
N ALA A 32 -10.26 4.77 18.86
CA ALA A 32 -9.30 5.76 18.40
C ALA A 32 -8.70 5.31 17.06
N GLY A 33 -9.30 5.73 15.95
CA GLY A 33 -8.73 5.46 14.62
C GLY A 33 -9.37 6.20 13.45
N THR A 34 -10.67 6.02 13.23
CA THR A 34 -11.28 6.47 11.95
C THR A 34 -11.40 7.98 11.83
N GLY A 35 -11.51 8.69 12.95
CA GLY A 35 -11.75 10.13 12.99
C GLY A 35 -13.09 10.56 12.35
N SER A 36 -13.99 9.61 12.08
CA SER A 36 -15.23 9.84 11.34
C SER A 36 -16.16 10.84 12.01
N GLU A 37 -16.05 10.99 13.34
CA GLU A 37 -16.77 12.00 14.12
C GLU A 37 -16.38 13.44 13.77
N ALA A 38 -15.30 13.62 13.01
CA ALA A 38 -14.77 14.92 12.59
C ALA A 38 -14.77 15.10 11.06
N THR A 39 -15.52 14.28 10.32
CA THR A 39 -15.52 14.29 8.85
C THR A 39 -16.91 14.52 8.24
N HIS A 40 -16.95 15.17 7.07
CA HIS A 40 -18.13 15.32 6.22
C HIS A 40 -18.32 14.15 5.23
N PHE A 41 -17.72 13.00 5.53
CA PHE A 41 -17.75 11.81 4.68
C PHE A 41 -18.58 10.69 5.32
N ALA A 42 -19.32 9.97 4.49
CA ALA A 42 -19.97 8.71 4.86
C ALA A 42 -19.56 7.62 3.88
N VAL A 43 -19.21 6.45 4.42
CA VAL A 43 -18.87 5.27 3.65
C VAL A 43 -19.96 4.23 3.82
N VAL A 44 -20.50 3.73 2.72
CA VAL A 44 -21.51 2.65 2.72
C VAL A 44 -21.13 1.56 1.73
N TYR A 45 -21.50 0.32 2.05
CA TYR A 45 -21.33 -0.81 1.15
C TYR A 45 -22.68 -1.20 0.56
N VAL A 46 -22.74 -1.29 -0.77
CA VAL A 46 -23.93 -1.71 -1.52
C VAL A 46 -23.52 -2.88 -2.40
N ASP A 47 -24.12 -4.05 -2.17
CA ASP A 47 -23.83 -5.29 -2.91
C ASP A 47 -22.34 -5.69 -2.92
N GLY A 48 -21.62 -5.40 -1.84
CA GLY A 48 -20.18 -5.68 -1.72
C GLY A 48 -19.27 -4.58 -2.26
N GLU A 49 -19.82 -3.60 -2.98
CA GLU A 49 -19.08 -2.46 -3.50
C GLU A 49 -19.07 -1.29 -2.52
N LYS A 50 -17.92 -0.61 -2.39
CA LYS A 50 -17.72 0.50 -1.45
C LYS A 50 -18.06 1.84 -2.12
N TYR A 51 -19.01 2.57 -1.55
CA TYR A 51 -19.36 3.93 -1.95
C TYR A 51 -18.94 4.93 -0.88
N SER A 52 -18.48 6.10 -1.32
CA SER A 52 -18.10 7.21 -0.45
C SER A 52 -18.90 8.43 -0.84
N VAL A 53 -19.62 8.98 0.13
CA VAL A 53 -20.45 10.16 -0.04
C VAL A 53 -19.82 11.30 0.76
N ALA A 54 -19.84 12.51 0.20
CA ALA A 54 -19.29 13.69 0.82
C ALA A 54 -20.34 14.80 0.76
N ASP A 55 -20.74 15.34 1.91
CA ASP A 55 -21.65 16.48 1.98
C ASP A 55 -21.45 17.21 3.31
N PRO A 56 -21.41 18.56 3.33
CA PRO A 56 -21.27 19.32 4.57
C PRO A 56 -22.28 18.95 5.67
N CYS A 57 -23.48 18.48 5.32
CA CYS A 57 -24.49 18.07 6.31
C CYS A 57 -24.16 16.77 7.05
N LEU A 58 -23.16 16.00 6.59
CA LEU A 58 -22.70 14.78 7.23
C LEU A 58 -21.71 15.05 8.37
N LEU A 59 -21.15 16.26 8.44
CA LEU A 59 -20.26 16.64 9.52
C LEU A 59 -21.04 16.72 10.84
N PRO A 60 -20.68 15.96 11.88
CA PRO A 60 -21.35 16.04 13.17
C PRO A 60 -21.30 17.46 13.75
N GLU A 61 -22.42 17.93 14.32
CA GLU A 61 -22.48 19.21 15.03
C GLU A 61 -21.70 19.14 16.35
N THR A 62 -21.60 17.96 16.94
CA THR A 62 -20.87 17.74 18.20
C THR A 62 -20.21 16.37 18.19
N ALA A 63 -18.92 16.33 18.56
CA ALA A 63 -18.19 15.10 18.83
C ALA A 63 -17.85 15.02 20.32
N ILE A 64 -18.24 13.94 21.00
CA ILE A 64 -17.90 13.67 22.41
C ILE A 64 -16.83 12.59 22.45
N VAL A 65 -15.57 13.02 22.54
CA VAL A 65 -14.41 12.12 22.56
C VAL A 65 -14.05 11.78 24.00
N ASP A 66 -14.64 10.72 24.56
CA ASP A 66 -14.33 10.20 25.89
C ASP A 66 -13.41 8.95 25.80
N PRO A 67 -12.13 9.05 26.22
CA PRO A 67 -11.20 7.93 26.17
C PRO A 67 -11.65 6.68 26.92
N LYS A 68 -12.47 6.81 27.97
CA LYS A 68 -12.97 5.68 28.76
C LYS A 68 -13.77 4.70 27.90
N LEU A 69 -14.44 5.21 26.86
CA LEU A 69 -15.20 4.39 25.92
C LEU A 69 -14.30 3.52 25.04
N THR A 70 -13.00 3.75 25.04
CA THR A 70 -12.01 2.96 24.27
C THR A 70 -11.30 1.90 25.12
N TYR A 71 -11.50 1.87 26.44
CA TYR A 71 -10.71 1.00 27.33
C TYR A 71 -10.97 -0.49 27.11
N SER A 72 -12.17 -0.85 26.67
CA SER A 72 -12.56 -2.23 26.34
C SER A 72 -12.13 -2.68 24.93
N VAL A 73 -11.56 -1.78 24.12
CA VAL A 73 -11.14 -2.13 22.75
C VAL A 73 -9.98 -3.12 22.79
N PRO A 74 -10.12 -4.31 22.17
CA PRO A 74 -9.08 -5.34 22.17
C PRO A 74 -7.78 -4.87 21.52
N THR A 75 -6.63 -5.39 21.97
CA THR A 75 -5.29 -5.05 21.49
C THR A 75 -5.17 -5.02 19.96
N ARG A 76 -5.66 -6.05 19.26
CA ARG A 76 -5.59 -6.11 17.79
C ARG A 76 -6.39 -4.99 17.12
N MET A 77 -7.54 -4.63 17.68
CA MET A 77 -8.33 -3.50 17.19
C MET A 77 -7.65 -2.17 17.51
N THR A 78 -7.12 -1.99 18.72
CA THR A 78 -6.36 -0.79 19.09
C THR A 78 -5.18 -0.54 18.15
N ALA A 79 -4.41 -1.58 17.83
CA ALA A 79 -3.32 -1.48 16.86
C ALA A 79 -3.82 -1.06 15.48
N ALA A 80 -4.82 -1.76 14.94
CA ALA A 80 -5.34 -1.50 13.60
C ALA A 80 -5.96 -0.09 13.49
N THR A 81 -6.78 0.33 14.46
CA THR A 81 -7.41 1.65 14.43
C THR A 81 -6.38 2.76 14.67
N GLY A 82 -5.42 2.56 15.59
CA GLY A 82 -4.37 3.55 15.81
C GLY A 82 -3.44 3.72 14.61
N LEU A 83 -3.15 2.63 13.88
CA LEU A 83 -2.42 2.69 12.62
C LEU A 83 -3.18 3.47 11.56
N ASP A 84 -4.51 3.35 11.51
CA ASP A 84 -5.36 4.15 10.63
C ASP A 84 -5.16 5.65 10.88
N ALA A 85 -5.33 6.09 12.14
CA ALA A 85 -5.13 7.49 12.53
C ALA A 85 -3.71 8.00 12.21
N PHE A 86 -2.69 7.19 12.47
CA PHE A 86 -1.31 7.53 12.14
C PHE A 86 -1.12 7.71 10.63
N CYS A 87 -1.59 6.77 9.81
CA CYS A 87 -1.46 6.85 8.36
C CYS A 87 -2.23 8.05 7.78
N GLN A 88 -3.47 8.29 8.25
CA GLN A 88 -4.28 9.45 7.89
C GLN A 88 -3.54 10.76 8.15
N ALA A 89 -2.89 10.88 9.31
CA ALA A 89 -2.11 12.06 9.66
C ALA A 89 -0.90 12.23 8.72
N ILE A 90 -0.11 11.18 8.49
CA ILE A 90 1.04 11.24 7.56
C ILE A 90 0.60 11.62 6.14
N GLU A 91 -0.46 10.98 5.63
CA GLU A 91 -0.98 11.25 4.30
C GLU A 91 -1.50 12.67 4.16
N SER A 92 -2.18 13.19 5.19
CA SER A 92 -2.68 14.56 5.20
C SER A 92 -1.55 15.60 5.13
N ILE A 93 -0.33 15.29 5.56
CA ILE A 93 0.80 16.24 5.51
C ILE A 93 1.27 16.43 4.06
N TRP A 94 1.33 15.35 3.27
CA TRP A 94 1.86 15.39 1.90
C TRP A 94 0.78 15.55 0.82
N ALA A 95 -0.50 15.46 1.18
CA ALA A 95 -1.59 15.43 0.21
C ALA A 95 -1.60 16.70 -0.67
N VAL A 96 -2.01 16.55 -1.93
CA VAL A 96 -2.24 17.69 -2.84
C VAL A 96 -3.30 18.62 -2.24
N GLY A 97 -4.35 18.06 -1.63
CA GLY A 97 -5.39 18.82 -0.92
C GLY A 97 -4.97 19.42 0.43
N ALA A 98 -3.72 19.24 0.89
CA ALA A 98 -3.29 19.73 2.19
C ALA A 98 -3.29 21.26 2.29
N THR A 99 -3.84 21.80 3.37
CA THR A 99 -3.73 23.21 3.79
C THR A 99 -2.87 23.32 5.06
N GLU A 100 -2.40 24.52 5.42
CA GLU A 100 -1.69 24.71 6.70
C GLU A 100 -2.54 24.31 7.91
N GLU A 101 -3.86 24.49 7.85
CA GLU A 101 -4.77 24.02 8.90
C GLU A 101 -4.74 22.49 9.02
N SER A 102 -4.91 21.77 7.89
CA SER A 102 -4.87 20.31 7.90
C SER A 102 -3.51 19.78 8.37
N VAL A 103 -2.42 20.44 7.97
CA VAL A 103 -1.06 20.08 8.37
C VAL A 103 -0.84 20.35 9.87
N GLY A 104 -1.41 21.43 10.41
CA GLY A 104 -1.39 21.70 11.84
C GLY A 104 -1.99 20.56 12.67
N TYR A 105 -3.19 20.10 12.31
CA TYR A 105 -3.81 18.95 12.95
C TYR A 105 -3.01 17.66 12.74
N ALA A 106 -2.56 17.42 11.51
CA ALA A 106 -1.86 16.20 11.13
C ALA A 106 -0.50 16.03 11.82
N LYS A 107 0.28 17.10 11.98
CA LYS A 107 1.58 17.05 12.68
C LYS A 107 1.40 16.59 14.12
N GLU A 108 0.43 17.17 14.81
CA GLU A 108 0.13 16.81 16.20
C GLU A 108 -0.40 15.38 16.30
N ALA A 109 -1.34 15.01 15.42
CA ALA A 109 -1.90 13.66 15.37
C ALA A 109 -0.82 12.59 15.13
N ALA A 110 0.06 12.81 14.15
CA ALA A 110 1.13 11.87 13.83
C ALA A 110 2.14 11.74 14.98
N ALA A 111 2.53 12.84 15.62
CA ALA A 111 3.44 12.82 16.76
C ALA A 111 2.84 12.07 17.97
N LEU A 112 1.58 12.34 18.30
CA LEU A 112 0.87 11.63 19.38
C LEU A 112 0.72 10.13 19.07
N ALA A 113 0.29 9.79 17.86
CA ALA A 113 0.11 8.39 17.47
C ALA A 113 1.43 7.62 17.48
N PHE A 114 2.49 8.20 16.91
CA PHE A 114 3.82 7.58 16.88
C PHE A 114 4.39 7.34 18.27
N ALA A 115 4.18 8.28 19.21
CA ALA A 115 4.68 8.17 20.58
C ALA A 115 3.85 7.21 21.47
N HIS A 116 2.52 7.16 21.31
CA HIS A 116 1.64 6.52 22.28
C HIS A 116 0.98 5.23 21.81
N LEU A 117 0.88 4.97 20.50
CA LEU A 117 0.22 3.76 19.99
C LEU A 117 0.86 2.45 20.49
N PRO A 118 2.19 2.31 20.62
CA PRO A 118 2.80 1.08 21.13
C PRO A 118 2.36 0.79 22.57
N THR A 119 2.33 1.82 23.42
CA THR A 119 1.82 1.71 24.80
C THR A 119 0.33 1.41 24.81
N ALA A 120 -0.48 2.15 24.04
CA ALA A 120 -1.94 1.93 23.97
C ALA A 120 -2.31 0.50 23.53
N THR A 121 -1.45 -0.12 22.72
CA THR A 121 -1.63 -1.48 22.19
C THR A 121 -1.14 -2.54 23.18
N ASN A 122 0.12 -2.47 23.58
CA ASN A 122 0.82 -3.55 24.27
C ASN A 122 0.69 -3.51 25.80
N SER A 123 0.50 -2.32 26.38
CA SER A 123 0.40 -2.10 27.83
C SER A 123 -0.41 -0.84 28.09
N PRO A 124 -1.73 -0.87 27.81
CA PRO A 124 -2.56 0.32 27.76
C PRO A 124 -2.58 1.07 29.10
N THR A 125 -2.37 2.38 29.03
CA THR A 125 -2.57 3.32 30.14
C THR A 125 -3.66 4.33 29.78
N GLU A 126 -4.24 4.99 30.79
CA GLU A 126 -5.22 6.06 30.56
C GLU A 126 -4.64 7.18 29.68
N GLU A 127 -3.39 7.57 29.94
CA GLU A 127 -2.64 8.56 29.16
C GLU A 127 -2.49 8.14 27.70
N ALA A 128 -2.07 6.89 27.43
CA ALA A 128 -1.90 6.42 26.07
C ALA A 128 -3.25 6.34 25.32
N ARG A 129 -4.33 5.97 26.01
CA ARG A 129 -5.68 5.97 25.43
C ARG A 129 -6.16 7.39 25.14
N TYR A 130 -5.94 8.32 26.06
CA TYR A 130 -6.24 9.75 25.86
C TYR A 130 -5.49 10.32 24.65
N ALA A 131 -4.17 10.08 24.58
CA ALA A 131 -3.33 10.54 23.48
C ALA A 131 -3.80 9.98 22.13
N MET A 132 -4.16 8.69 22.07
CA MET A 132 -4.68 8.09 20.83
C MET A 132 -6.05 8.62 20.44
N CYS A 133 -6.95 8.89 21.38
CA CYS A 133 -8.24 9.53 21.09
C CYS A 133 -8.05 10.92 20.48
N ARG A 134 -7.15 11.73 21.06
CA ARG A 134 -6.79 13.04 20.53
C ARG A 134 -6.15 12.92 19.14
N ALA A 135 -5.22 11.99 18.96
CA ALA A 135 -4.58 11.73 17.67
C ALA A 135 -5.60 11.36 16.58
N SER A 136 -6.51 10.43 16.88
CA SER A 136 -7.59 10.01 15.98
C SER A 136 -8.50 11.17 15.59
N HIS A 137 -8.93 11.97 16.57
CA HIS A 137 -9.83 13.09 16.31
C HIS A 137 -9.16 14.14 15.41
N LEU A 138 -7.90 14.47 15.69
CA LEU A 138 -7.12 15.42 14.88
C LEU A 138 -6.80 14.88 13.49
N ALA A 139 -6.49 13.59 13.36
CA ALA A 139 -6.33 12.95 12.06
C ALA A 139 -7.62 13.05 11.23
N GLY A 140 -8.78 12.81 11.85
CA GLY A 140 -10.11 13.02 11.27
C GLY A 140 -10.30 14.45 10.75
N LYS A 141 -10.02 15.45 11.59
CA LYS A 141 -10.07 16.87 11.19
C LYS A 141 -9.12 17.18 10.03
N ALA A 142 -7.95 16.55 10.00
CA ALA A 142 -6.97 16.75 8.95
C ALA A 142 -7.48 16.20 7.60
N ILE A 143 -7.93 14.94 7.57
CA ILE A 143 -8.43 14.30 6.34
C ILE A 143 -9.79 14.83 5.89
N ASN A 144 -10.56 15.44 6.79
CA ASN A 144 -11.76 16.18 6.44
C ASN A 144 -11.47 17.30 5.44
N ILE A 145 -10.26 17.88 5.50
CA ILE A 145 -9.80 18.93 4.59
C ILE A 145 -9.00 18.33 3.44
N SER A 146 -7.93 17.59 3.76
CA SER A 146 -6.91 17.17 2.80
C SER A 146 -7.26 15.93 2.00
N LYS A 147 -8.18 15.10 2.52
CA LYS A 147 -8.44 13.72 2.08
C LYS A 147 -7.19 12.84 2.16
N THR A 148 -7.35 11.54 1.93
CA THR A 148 -6.26 10.56 1.95
C THR A 148 -5.64 10.36 0.56
N THR A 149 -4.59 9.54 0.46
CA THR A 149 -3.76 9.37 -0.73
C THR A 149 -3.56 7.88 -1.09
N LEU A 150 -2.41 7.50 -1.68
CA LEU A 150 -2.16 6.14 -2.18
C LEU A 150 -2.31 5.04 -1.14
N PRO A 151 -1.76 5.13 0.09
CA PRO A 151 -1.85 4.03 1.04
C PRO A 151 -3.31 3.66 1.34
N HIS A 152 -4.18 4.66 1.55
CA HIS A 152 -5.62 4.41 1.69
C HIS A 152 -6.25 3.84 0.41
N ALA A 153 -5.92 4.39 -0.76
CA ALA A 153 -6.49 3.93 -2.04
C ALA A 153 -6.19 2.43 -2.30
N ILE A 154 -4.96 1.99 -2.01
CA ILE A 154 -4.51 0.61 -2.14
C ILE A 154 -5.17 -0.28 -1.06
N SER A 155 -5.27 0.21 0.18
CA SER A 155 -5.76 -0.56 1.33
C SER A 155 -7.16 -1.13 1.15
N TYR A 156 -8.01 -0.51 0.33
CA TYR A 156 -9.37 -0.97 0.11
C TYR A 156 -9.42 -2.34 -0.55
N ALA A 157 -8.62 -2.55 -1.60
CA ALA A 157 -8.51 -3.85 -2.25
C ALA A 157 -7.91 -4.90 -1.30
N ILE A 158 -6.88 -4.52 -0.53
CA ILE A 158 -6.27 -5.40 0.49
C ILE A 158 -7.32 -5.84 1.53
N THR A 159 -8.13 -4.90 2.02
CA THR A 159 -9.17 -5.16 3.03
C THR A 159 -10.26 -6.07 2.47
N ALA A 160 -10.79 -5.73 1.28
CA ALA A 160 -11.90 -6.43 0.66
C ALA A 160 -11.54 -7.87 0.25
N ASP A 161 -10.34 -8.07 -0.29
CA ASP A 161 -9.95 -9.36 -0.88
C ASP A 161 -9.28 -10.31 0.11
N TYR A 162 -8.64 -9.78 1.15
CA TYR A 162 -7.81 -10.56 2.07
C TYR A 162 -8.23 -10.44 3.54
N GLY A 163 -9.26 -9.65 3.85
CA GLY A 163 -9.80 -9.53 5.21
C GLY A 163 -8.84 -8.90 6.23
N ILE A 164 -7.80 -8.20 5.76
CA ILE A 164 -6.89 -7.46 6.65
C ILE A 164 -7.65 -6.25 7.20
N PRO A 165 -7.62 -5.99 8.53
CA PRO A 165 -8.22 -4.79 9.10
C PRO A 165 -7.72 -3.50 8.42
N HIS A 166 -8.61 -2.55 8.17
CA HIS A 166 -8.34 -1.39 7.32
C HIS A 166 -7.04 -0.63 7.65
N GLY A 167 -6.87 -0.12 8.87
CA GLY A 167 -5.65 0.63 9.21
C GLY A 167 -4.36 -0.20 9.16
N ALA A 168 -4.46 -1.51 9.43
CA ALA A 168 -3.35 -2.44 9.21
C ALA A 168 -3.02 -2.58 7.72
N ALA A 169 -4.05 -2.65 6.86
CA ALA A 169 -3.89 -2.67 5.41
C ALA A 169 -3.25 -1.38 4.88
N VAL A 170 -3.65 -0.20 5.38
CA VAL A 170 -3.05 1.09 5.01
C VAL A 170 -1.56 1.11 5.39
N ALA A 171 -1.23 0.71 6.63
CA ALA A 171 0.13 0.71 7.14
C ALA A 171 1.10 -0.16 6.33
N THR A 172 0.61 -1.22 5.66
CA THR A 172 1.45 -2.14 4.86
C THR A 172 2.20 -1.45 3.72
N THR A 173 1.68 -0.34 3.22
CA THR A 173 2.24 0.37 2.05
C THR A 173 2.81 1.74 2.40
N LEU A 174 2.66 2.19 3.66
CA LEU A 174 3.03 3.54 4.06
C LEU A 174 4.53 3.83 3.85
N SER A 175 5.43 2.92 4.24
CA SER A 175 6.88 3.12 4.07
C SER A 175 7.28 3.17 2.59
N SER A 176 6.74 2.26 1.77
CA SER A 176 7.00 2.25 0.31
C SER A 176 6.48 3.52 -0.37
N VAL A 177 5.30 4.02 0.01
CA VAL A 177 4.74 5.25 -0.56
C VAL A 177 5.51 6.48 -0.07
N LEU A 178 5.97 6.49 1.18
CA LEU A 178 6.83 7.56 1.70
C LEU A 178 8.13 7.65 0.88
N ALA A 179 8.81 6.52 0.62
CA ALA A 179 9.99 6.47 -0.24
C ALA A 179 9.69 6.90 -1.69
N TYR A 180 8.54 6.49 -2.22
CA TYR A 180 8.08 6.90 -3.54
C TYR A 180 7.86 8.40 -3.64
N ASN A 181 7.12 8.99 -2.70
CA ASN A 181 6.84 10.43 -2.67
C ASN A 181 8.12 11.25 -2.46
N PHE A 182 9.09 10.73 -1.71
CA PHE A 182 10.42 11.34 -1.58
C PHE A 182 11.21 11.38 -2.89
N GLY A 183 10.89 10.52 -3.85
CA GLY A 183 11.47 10.56 -5.20
C GLY A 183 10.82 11.58 -6.14
N VAL A 184 9.92 12.45 -5.67
CA VAL A 184 9.19 13.40 -6.52
C VAL A 184 10.14 14.41 -7.20
N THR A 185 9.87 14.67 -8.47
CA THR A 185 10.57 15.61 -9.33
C THR A 185 9.58 16.61 -9.95
N SER A 186 10.09 17.65 -10.60
CA SER A 186 9.22 18.61 -11.30
C SER A 186 8.39 17.98 -12.42
N SER A 187 8.85 16.88 -13.04
CA SER A 187 8.13 16.22 -14.14
C SER A 187 6.95 15.36 -13.69
N ASP A 188 7.01 14.79 -12.49
CA ASP A 188 6.00 13.87 -11.94
C ASP A 188 5.28 14.41 -10.69
N CYS A 189 5.53 15.66 -10.31
CA CYS A 189 4.78 16.35 -9.26
C CYS A 189 3.32 16.57 -9.70
N ALA A 190 2.38 16.12 -8.87
CA ALA A 190 0.95 16.38 -9.02
C ALA A 190 0.52 17.66 -8.30
N ASP A 191 1.29 18.09 -7.29
CA ASP A 191 1.01 19.30 -6.53
C ASP A 191 1.37 20.56 -7.33
N THR A 192 0.42 21.48 -7.48
CA THR A 192 0.60 22.75 -8.21
C THR A 192 1.56 23.71 -7.52
N ARG A 193 1.85 23.50 -6.22
CA ARG A 193 2.86 24.24 -5.46
C ARG A 193 4.29 23.78 -5.78
N GLY A 194 4.44 22.66 -6.50
CA GLY A 194 5.69 22.16 -7.04
C GLY A 194 6.48 21.24 -6.11
N ALA A 195 7.43 20.50 -6.69
CA ALA A 195 8.24 19.50 -5.98
C ALA A 195 8.98 20.04 -4.73
N PRO A 196 9.55 21.27 -4.71
CA PRO A 196 10.16 21.82 -3.49
C PRO A 196 9.20 21.92 -2.31
N HIS A 197 7.92 22.24 -2.56
CA HIS A 197 6.91 22.27 -1.50
C HIS A 197 6.63 20.87 -0.95
N VAL A 198 6.52 19.88 -1.83
CA VAL A 198 6.31 18.48 -1.42
C VAL A 198 7.49 17.98 -0.59
N HIS A 199 8.72 18.26 -1.01
CA HIS A 199 9.93 17.93 -0.24
C HIS A 199 9.93 18.56 1.15
N GLN A 200 9.48 19.81 1.29
CA GLN A 200 9.32 20.45 2.60
C GLN A 200 8.31 19.69 3.49
N ARG A 201 7.17 19.26 2.94
CA ARG A 201 6.18 18.45 3.69
C ARG A 201 6.75 17.10 4.11
N LEU A 202 7.51 16.45 3.24
CA LEU A 202 8.18 15.19 3.53
C LEU A 202 9.26 15.36 4.61
N SER A 203 10.00 16.47 4.61
CA SER A 203 10.93 16.79 5.70
C SER A 203 10.22 16.90 7.05
N MET A 204 9.02 17.47 7.12
CA MET A 204 8.24 17.49 8.37
C MET A 204 7.89 16.08 8.86
N ILE A 205 7.60 15.14 7.94
CA ILE A 205 7.35 13.74 8.29
C ILE A 205 8.62 13.09 8.85
N LEU A 206 9.78 13.34 8.23
CA LEU A 206 11.07 12.86 8.73
C LEU A 206 11.34 13.38 10.16
N GLU A 207 11.07 14.65 10.43
CA GLU A 207 11.18 15.24 11.77
C GLU A 207 10.28 14.55 12.80
N ILE A 208 9.00 14.30 12.46
CA ILE A 208 8.04 13.59 13.34
C ILE A 208 8.54 12.18 13.67
N LEU A 209 9.09 11.49 12.67
CA LEU A 209 9.64 10.15 12.85
C LEU A 209 11.00 10.17 13.59
N GLY A 210 11.63 11.33 13.73
CA GLY A 210 12.98 11.47 14.27
C GLY A 210 14.04 10.85 13.35
N ALA A 211 13.85 10.92 12.03
CA ALA A 211 14.72 10.35 11.02
C ALA A 211 15.52 11.42 10.27
N ALA A 212 16.81 11.18 10.04
CA ALA A 212 17.68 12.07 9.25
C ALA A 212 17.61 11.78 7.75
N THR A 213 17.22 10.57 7.37
CA THR A 213 17.16 10.13 5.96
C THR A 213 15.85 9.42 5.67
N ILE A 214 15.49 9.34 4.38
CA ILE A 214 14.31 8.59 3.93
C ILE A 214 14.39 7.10 4.27
N ALA A 215 15.59 6.50 4.18
CA ALA A 215 15.80 5.10 4.54
C ALA A 215 15.54 4.86 6.03
N GLU A 216 16.05 5.74 6.89
CA GLU A 216 15.77 5.69 8.33
C GLU A 216 14.28 5.91 8.63
N ALA A 217 13.62 6.85 7.95
CA ALA A 217 12.19 7.09 8.11
C ALA A 217 11.36 5.85 7.77
N CYS A 218 11.68 5.17 6.67
CA CYS A 218 11.02 3.92 6.29
C CYS A 218 11.26 2.83 7.34
N GLN A 219 12.50 2.66 7.81
CA GLN A 219 12.84 1.68 8.85
C GLN A 219 12.10 1.95 10.16
N ARG A 220 11.94 3.23 10.53
CA ARG A 220 11.20 3.63 11.73
C ARG A 220 9.71 3.36 11.62
N VAL A 221 9.09 3.64 10.48
CA VAL A 221 7.69 3.26 10.20
C VAL A 221 7.51 1.76 10.32
N GLU A 222 8.41 0.97 9.72
CA GLU A 222 8.33 -0.49 9.73
C GLU A 222 8.54 -1.07 11.13
N SER A 223 9.50 -0.53 11.89
CA SER A 223 9.75 -0.91 13.28
C SER A 223 8.57 -0.53 14.18
N PHE A 224 7.98 0.64 13.95
CA PHE A 224 6.79 1.11 14.65
C PHE A 224 5.62 0.16 14.42
N VAL A 225 5.28 -0.16 13.16
CA VAL A 225 4.23 -1.13 12.82
C VAL A 225 4.52 -2.48 13.46
N SER A 226 5.76 -2.97 13.34
CA SER A 226 6.17 -4.26 13.88
C SER A 226 6.04 -4.35 15.40
N SER A 227 6.24 -3.24 16.11
CA SER A 227 6.16 -3.18 17.57
C SER A 227 4.73 -3.40 18.12
N LEU A 228 3.69 -3.30 17.27
CA LEU A 228 2.29 -3.39 17.68
C LEU A 228 1.77 -4.84 17.76
N GLY A 229 2.64 -5.83 17.53
CA GLY A 229 2.25 -7.25 17.45
C GLY A 229 1.36 -7.58 16.25
N CYS A 230 1.09 -6.59 15.40
CA CYS A 230 0.42 -6.70 14.13
C CYS A 230 1.49 -6.48 13.08
N ASN A 231 1.97 -7.54 12.43
CA ASN A 231 2.91 -7.46 11.33
C ASN A 231 2.19 -7.67 9.99
N PRO A 232 1.28 -6.77 9.57
CA PRO A 232 0.65 -6.89 8.27
C PRO A 232 1.71 -6.57 7.22
N THR A 233 2.31 -7.60 6.64
CA THR A 233 3.03 -7.48 5.37
C THR A 233 2.17 -8.11 4.29
N LEU A 234 2.29 -7.63 3.05
CA LEU A 234 1.66 -8.26 1.90
C LEU A 234 2.00 -9.76 1.85
N VAL A 235 3.27 -10.11 2.12
CA VAL A 235 3.75 -11.49 2.21
C VAL A 235 3.01 -12.30 3.28
N SER A 236 2.92 -11.78 4.52
CA SER A 236 2.22 -12.46 5.62
C SER A 236 0.72 -12.63 5.36
N ALA A 237 0.14 -11.81 4.48
CA ALA A 237 -1.25 -11.91 4.04
C ALA A 237 -1.43 -12.84 2.83
N GLY A 238 -0.39 -13.52 2.36
CA GLY A 238 -0.44 -14.38 1.18
C GLY A 238 -0.45 -13.63 -0.16
N ILE A 239 -0.10 -12.34 -0.14
CA ILE A 239 -0.01 -11.43 -1.30
C ILE A 239 1.46 -11.32 -1.72
N HIS A 240 1.98 -12.36 -2.35
CA HIS A 240 3.37 -12.43 -2.83
C HIS A 240 3.49 -12.92 -4.28
N GLN A 241 2.42 -13.47 -4.84
CA GLN A 241 2.38 -13.93 -6.22
C GLN A 241 2.22 -12.72 -7.15
N HIS A 242 3.01 -12.68 -8.23
CA HIS A 242 3.01 -11.59 -9.21
C HIS A 242 1.59 -11.24 -9.69
N GLU A 243 0.81 -12.27 -10.04
CA GLU A 243 -0.57 -12.11 -10.53
C GLU A 243 -1.46 -11.42 -9.49
N LYS A 244 -1.40 -11.84 -8.23
CA LYS A 244 -2.17 -11.22 -7.13
C LYS A 244 -1.79 -9.76 -6.91
N ILE A 245 -0.50 -9.44 -6.99
CA ILE A 245 -0.01 -8.08 -6.84
C ILE A 245 -0.48 -7.21 -8.00
N ARG A 246 -0.43 -7.73 -9.23
CA ARG A 246 -0.93 -7.06 -10.43
C ARG A 246 -2.43 -6.79 -10.36
N THR A 247 -3.23 -7.79 -10.01
CA THR A 247 -4.67 -7.62 -9.79
C THR A 247 -4.96 -6.56 -8.74
N LEU A 248 -4.19 -6.52 -7.64
CA LEU A 248 -4.39 -5.53 -6.59
C LEU A 248 -4.11 -4.11 -7.08
N ALA A 249 -3.05 -3.91 -7.86
CA ALA A 249 -2.69 -2.63 -8.46
C ALA A 249 -3.77 -2.13 -9.43
N GLU A 250 -4.27 -2.99 -10.32
CA GLU A 250 -5.27 -2.67 -11.33
C GLU A 250 -6.65 -2.33 -10.74
N ARG A 251 -6.98 -2.88 -9.57
CA ARG A 251 -8.25 -2.59 -8.87
C ARG A 251 -8.31 -1.22 -8.22
N VAL A 252 -7.18 -0.52 -8.06
CA VAL A 252 -7.19 0.80 -7.42
C VAL A 252 -7.85 1.81 -8.34
N ASN A 253 -8.90 2.48 -7.84
CA ASN A 253 -9.61 3.52 -8.58
C ASN A 253 -8.65 4.68 -8.92
N PRO A 254 -8.42 4.98 -10.22
CA PRO A 254 -7.53 6.04 -10.66
C PRO A 254 -7.86 7.44 -10.10
N GLU A 255 -9.13 7.74 -9.86
CA GLU A 255 -9.56 9.03 -9.30
C GLU A 255 -8.92 9.30 -7.92
N ARG A 256 -8.71 8.24 -7.14
CA ARG A 256 -8.09 8.32 -5.80
C ARG A 256 -6.58 8.54 -5.84
N LEU A 257 -5.93 8.35 -7.00
CA LEU A 257 -4.50 8.58 -7.17
C LEU A 257 -4.16 10.08 -7.27
N SER A 258 -5.12 10.90 -7.70
CA SER A 258 -4.94 12.33 -7.99
C SER A 258 -4.54 13.18 -6.78
N ASN A 259 -4.86 12.73 -5.56
CA ASN A 259 -4.54 13.46 -4.33
C ASN A 259 -3.13 13.18 -3.79
N ASN A 260 -2.41 12.21 -4.36
CA ASN A 260 -1.03 11.93 -3.99
C ASN A 260 -0.07 12.93 -4.64
N PRO A 261 0.94 13.47 -3.93
CA PRO A 261 1.77 14.55 -4.46
C PRO A 261 2.69 14.15 -5.61
N ARG A 262 2.99 12.85 -5.74
CA ARG A 262 3.71 12.27 -6.89
C ARG A 262 2.71 11.48 -7.74
N LYS A 263 2.63 11.78 -9.03
CA LYS A 263 1.73 11.09 -9.97
C LYS A 263 2.06 9.61 -10.01
N ALA A 264 1.06 8.76 -9.84
CA ALA A 264 1.19 7.31 -9.93
C ALA A 264 0.18 6.73 -10.92
N ASN A 265 0.56 5.66 -11.59
CA ASN A 265 -0.30 4.80 -12.42
C ASN A 265 -0.28 3.35 -11.89
N HIS A 266 -1.02 2.44 -12.53
CA HIS A 266 -1.09 1.04 -12.09
C HIS A 266 0.26 0.30 -12.11
N GLU A 267 1.19 0.63 -13.01
CA GLU A 267 2.53 0.05 -13.02
C GLU A 267 3.40 0.57 -11.87
N ASP A 268 3.23 1.84 -11.48
CA ASP A 268 3.87 2.37 -10.26
C ASP A 268 3.35 1.62 -9.02
N LEU A 269 2.03 1.43 -8.91
CA LEU A 269 1.42 0.68 -7.81
C LEU A 269 1.92 -0.77 -7.78
N PHE A 270 1.96 -1.43 -8.93
CA PHE A 270 2.51 -2.78 -9.06
C PHE A 270 3.97 -2.82 -8.57
N SER A 271 4.78 -1.84 -8.95
CA SER A 271 6.19 -1.73 -8.52
C SER A 271 6.35 -1.50 -7.01
N LEU A 272 5.49 -0.67 -6.42
CA LEU A 272 5.45 -0.41 -4.98
C LEU A 272 5.10 -1.67 -4.18
N LEU A 273 4.05 -2.37 -4.62
CA LEU A 273 3.55 -3.58 -3.97
C LEU A 273 4.47 -4.78 -4.15
N SER A 274 5.23 -4.83 -5.25
CA SER A 274 6.17 -5.92 -5.53
C SER A 274 7.43 -5.88 -4.66
N GLY A 275 7.69 -4.79 -3.93
CA GLY A 275 8.89 -4.64 -3.09
C GLY A 275 10.22 -4.48 -3.85
N LYS A 276 10.24 -4.68 -5.18
CA LYS A 276 11.45 -4.61 -6.02
C LYS A 276 12.14 -3.24 -6.00
N ASN A 277 11.37 -2.16 -5.86
CA ASN A 277 11.93 -0.81 -5.74
C ASN A 277 12.50 -0.55 -4.34
N ARG A 278 11.95 -1.18 -3.28
CA ARG A 278 12.32 -0.96 -1.88
C ARG A 278 13.70 -1.53 -1.57
N GLU A 279 13.98 -2.77 -1.97
CA GLU A 279 15.30 -3.39 -1.74
C GLU A 279 16.40 -2.65 -2.49
N TRP A 280 16.12 -2.21 -3.72
CA TRP A 280 17.05 -1.42 -4.52
C TRP A 280 17.27 -0.02 -3.95
N GLN A 281 16.22 0.73 -3.59
CA GLN A 281 16.36 2.06 -2.98
C GLN A 281 17.11 1.99 -1.64
N LEU A 282 16.84 0.97 -0.81
CA LEU A 282 17.57 0.79 0.44
C LEU A 282 19.06 0.47 0.20
N ALA A 283 19.39 -0.27 -0.86
CA ALA A 283 20.77 -0.62 -1.20
C ALA A 283 21.54 0.48 -1.95
N LYS A 284 20.87 1.28 -2.78
CA LYS A 284 21.50 2.18 -3.76
C LYS A 284 21.13 3.66 -3.60
N GLY A 285 20.14 3.98 -2.77
CA GLY A 285 19.68 5.36 -2.54
C GLY A 285 18.93 5.99 -3.72
N THR A 286 18.71 5.25 -4.81
CA THR A 286 18.03 5.68 -6.02
C THR A 286 16.98 4.64 -6.43
N ALA A 287 15.99 5.02 -7.25
CA ALA A 287 15.14 4.04 -7.92
C ALA A 287 15.94 3.31 -9.02
N TRP A 288 15.61 2.06 -9.32
CA TRP A 288 16.26 1.32 -10.42
C TRP A 288 15.74 1.82 -11.78
N THR A 289 16.60 1.71 -12.79
CA THR A 289 16.34 2.09 -14.17
C THR A 289 16.47 0.87 -15.09
N GLU A 290 15.93 0.94 -16.30
CA GLU A 290 16.15 -0.10 -17.33
C GLU A 290 17.66 -0.35 -17.61
N ALA A 291 18.50 0.69 -17.44
CA ALA A 291 19.95 0.55 -17.54
C ALA A 291 20.54 -0.31 -16.41
N ASP A 292 20.01 -0.19 -15.19
CA ASP A 292 20.42 -1.01 -14.05
C ASP A 292 20.03 -2.48 -14.24
N VAL A 293 18.85 -2.75 -14.83
CA VAL A 293 18.42 -4.11 -15.19
C VAL A 293 19.33 -4.69 -16.26
N THR A 294 19.65 -3.91 -17.30
CA THR A 294 20.55 -4.33 -18.37
C THR A 294 21.94 -4.66 -17.81
N GLN A 295 22.48 -3.82 -16.93
CA GLN A 295 23.76 -4.07 -16.25
C GLN A 295 23.72 -5.34 -15.40
N LEU A 296 22.63 -5.57 -14.64
CA LEU A 296 22.45 -6.81 -13.87
C LEU A 296 22.48 -8.04 -14.76
N TYR A 297 21.84 -7.99 -15.93
CA TYR A 297 21.92 -9.07 -16.92
C TYR A 297 23.35 -9.22 -17.47
N ASP A 298 24.02 -8.13 -17.82
CA ASP A 298 25.39 -8.16 -18.34
C ASP A 298 26.39 -8.74 -17.31
N GLU A 299 26.16 -8.50 -16.02
CA GLU A 299 26.95 -9.06 -14.93
C GLU A 299 26.57 -10.51 -14.62
N PHE A 300 25.27 -10.85 -14.58
CA PHE A 300 24.78 -12.16 -14.17
C PHE A 300 24.90 -13.23 -15.25
N VAL A 301 24.67 -12.88 -16.51
CA VAL A 301 24.68 -13.84 -17.64
C VAL A 301 26.03 -14.57 -17.76
N PRO A 302 27.20 -13.92 -17.67
CA PRO A 302 28.48 -14.62 -17.65
C PRO A 302 28.61 -15.63 -16.50
N PHE A 303 28.18 -15.29 -15.28
CA PHE A 303 28.19 -16.21 -14.14
C PHE A 303 27.23 -17.38 -14.33
N GLN A 304 26.05 -17.12 -14.89
CA GLN A 304 25.07 -18.17 -15.20
C GLN A 304 25.61 -19.13 -16.27
N LEU A 305 26.25 -18.60 -17.32
CA LEU A 305 26.90 -19.40 -18.37
C LEU A 305 28.08 -20.22 -17.82
N ASP A 306 28.88 -19.64 -16.92
CA ASP A 306 29.99 -20.35 -16.27
C ASP A 306 29.48 -21.44 -15.31
N ALA A 307 28.41 -21.16 -14.54
CA ALA A 307 27.75 -22.14 -13.70
C ALA A 307 27.14 -23.29 -14.52
N ILE A 308 26.49 -22.99 -15.65
CA ILE A 308 26.03 -24.01 -16.60
C ILE A 308 27.22 -24.80 -17.12
N ARG A 309 28.29 -24.15 -17.57
CA ARG A 309 29.50 -24.82 -18.09
C ARG A 309 30.16 -25.74 -17.08
N GLN A 310 30.21 -25.34 -15.81
CA GLN A 310 30.85 -26.11 -14.73
C GLN A 310 29.98 -27.26 -14.22
N ASN A 311 28.65 -27.10 -14.23
CA ASN A 311 27.73 -28.03 -13.58
C ASN A 311 26.89 -28.86 -14.58
N SER A 312 26.92 -28.54 -15.87
CA SER A 312 26.29 -29.36 -16.91
C SER A 312 27.34 -30.23 -17.61
N GLN A 313 27.29 -31.53 -17.33
CA GLN A 313 28.01 -32.50 -18.14
C GLN A 313 27.17 -32.81 -19.38
N LEU A 314 27.73 -32.57 -20.56
CA LEU A 314 27.18 -33.08 -21.82
C LEU A 314 27.08 -34.60 -21.73
N VAL A 315 25.88 -35.14 -21.92
CA VAL A 315 25.68 -36.59 -21.93
C VAL A 315 26.55 -37.20 -23.04
N PRO A 316 27.45 -38.16 -22.72
CA PRO A 316 28.28 -38.79 -23.73
C PRO A 316 27.43 -39.35 -24.89
N GLY A 317 27.72 -38.88 -26.10
CA GLY A 317 27.02 -39.26 -27.33
C GLY A 317 25.82 -38.38 -27.71
N LEU A 318 25.44 -37.37 -26.91
CA LEU A 318 24.30 -36.50 -27.23
C LEU A 318 24.46 -35.77 -28.57
N ALA A 319 25.64 -35.20 -28.83
CA ALA A 319 25.92 -34.51 -30.10
C ALA A 319 25.78 -35.46 -31.29
N SER A 320 26.40 -36.65 -31.22
CA SER A 320 26.30 -37.67 -32.27
C SER A 320 24.86 -38.16 -32.50
N THR A 321 24.05 -38.27 -31.44
CA THR A 321 22.64 -38.68 -31.56
C THR A 321 21.80 -37.59 -32.21
N VAL A 322 22.00 -36.32 -31.84
CA VAL A 322 21.33 -35.18 -32.48
C VAL A 322 21.68 -35.10 -33.97
N ASP A 323 22.94 -35.35 -34.32
CA ASP A 323 23.38 -35.35 -35.72
C ASP A 323 22.77 -36.51 -36.52
N ALA A 324 22.66 -37.71 -35.92
CA ALA A 324 22.01 -38.87 -36.54
C ALA A 324 20.50 -38.67 -36.79
N LEU A 325 19.83 -37.95 -35.89
CA LEU A 325 18.40 -37.60 -36.02
C LEU A 325 18.16 -36.50 -37.06
N LYS A 326 19.04 -35.49 -37.10
CA LYS A 326 19.01 -34.46 -38.16
C LYS A 326 19.22 -35.04 -39.55
N ALA A 327 20.09 -36.06 -39.67
CA ALA A 327 20.31 -36.75 -40.95
C ALA A 327 19.07 -37.51 -41.45
N GLN A 328 18.05 -37.68 -40.60
CA GLN A 328 16.75 -38.28 -40.93
C GLN A 328 15.62 -37.24 -40.97
N ASP A 329 15.94 -35.94 -41.07
CA ASP A 329 15.01 -34.81 -41.03
C ASP A 329 14.16 -34.71 -39.75
N ILE A 330 14.61 -35.32 -38.64
CA ILE A 330 13.94 -35.28 -37.35
C ILE A 330 14.49 -34.11 -36.53
N LYS A 331 13.66 -33.11 -36.23
CA LYS A 331 13.97 -32.01 -35.29
C LYS A 331 13.68 -32.44 -33.85
N ILE A 332 14.66 -32.28 -32.97
CA ILE A 332 14.50 -32.47 -31.51
C ILE A 332 15.04 -31.24 -30.77
N GLY A 333 14.26 -30.77 -29.79
CA GLY A 333 14.70 -29.80 -28.78
C GLY A 333 14.84 -30.48 -27.43
N ALA A 334 15.91 -30.20 -26.69
CA ALA A 334 16.12 -30.73 -25.35
C ALA A 334 15.97 -29.60 -24.30
N THR A 335 14.92 -29.65 -23.50
CA THR A 335 14.83 -28.88 -22.25
C THR A 335 15.41 -29.76 -21.14
N THR A 336 16.64 -29.44 -20.72
CA THR A 336 17.33 -30.03 -19.55
C THR A 336 17.51 -31.56 -19.55
N GLY A 337 18.55 -32.00 -20.25
CA GLY A 337 19.46 -33.11 -19.91
C GLY A 337 18.95 -34.42 -19.31
N TYR A 338 18.07 -35.20 -19.96
CA TYR A 338 17.88 -36.65 -19.69
C TYR A 338 17.31 -37.40 -20.91
N PHE A 339 18.08 -37.52 -22.01
CA PHE A 339 17.51 -37.89 -23.32
C PHE A 339 17.84 -39.29 -23.88
N ARG A 340 18.83 -40.02 -23.33
CA ARG A 340 19.35 -41.26 -23.98
C ARG A 340 18.31 -42.38 -24.10
N ALA A 341 17.65 -42.75 -23.01
CA ALA A 341 16.66 -43.83 -23.01
C ALA A 341 15.43 -43.52 -23.90
N ALA A 342 15.06 -42.23 -24.02
CA ALA A 342 13.97 -41.80 -24.89
C ALA A 342 14.40 -41.81 -26.38
N ALA A 343 15.64 -41.44 -26.69
CA ALA A 343 16.16 -41.44 -28.06
C ALA A 343 16.37 -42.86 -28.62
N ASP A 344 16.84 -43.80 -27.79
CA ASP A 344 17.01 -45.20 -28.18
C ASP A 344 15.64 -45.81 -28.58
N LEU A 345 14.58 -45.48 -27.83
CA LEU A 345 13.19 -45.85 -28.12
C LEU A 345 12.65 -45.26 -29.44
N VAL A 346 12.94 -43.98 -29.72
CA VAL A 346 12.50 -43.33 -30.97
C VAL A 346 13.20 -43.92 -32.20
N THR A 347 14.47 -44.33 -32.04
CA THR A 347 15.27 -44.94 -33.11
C THR A 347 14.83 -46.38 -33.40
N GLU A 348 14.46 -47.16 -32.38
CA GLU A 348 13.95 -48.53 -32.54
C GLU A 348 12.56 -48.60 -33.16
N VAL A 349 11.69 -47.62 -32.89
CA VAL A 349 10.26 -47.68 -33.27
C VAL A 349 10.01 -47.25 -34.72
N GLY A 350 10.97 -46.60 -35.39
CA GLY A 350 10.87 -46.23 -36.82
C GLY A 350 9.55 -45.54 -37.15
N LEU A 351 9.32 -44.35 -36.58
CA LEU A 351 8.05 -43.65 -36.72
C LEU A 351 7.73 -43.37 -38.21
N PRO A 352 6.53 -43.73 -38.70
CA PRO A 352 6.13 -43.41 -40.06
C PRO A 352 5.95 -41.90 -40.19
N LEU A 353 6.64 -41.32 -41.18
CA LEU A 353 6.53 -39.92 -41.55
C LEU A 353 5.12 -39.68 -42.12
N GLY A 354 4.26 -39.02 -41.34
CA GLY A 354 2.97 -38.50 -41.76
C GLY A 354 3.05 -37.07 -42.28
#